data_AF-A0A3D9SJY1-F1
#
_entry.id   AF-A0A3D9SJY1-F1
#
_cell.length_a   1.000
_cell.length_b   1.000
_cell.length_c   1.000
_cell.angle_alpha   90.00
_cell.angle_beta   90.00
_cell.angle_gamma   90.00
#
_symmetry.space_group_name_H-M   'P 1'
#
loop_
_entity.id
_entity.type
_entity.pdbx_description
1 polymer ?
#
loop_
_entity_poly.entity_id
_entity_poly.type
_entity_poly.pdbx_seq_one_letter_code
_entity_poly.pdbx_strand_id
1 'polypeptide(L)' 'METIVRVSVSVLVTVVYALLVVPVGLVVRLVRDPLRRTPDPAADTYWTYEEGGPPRPPGAGRRRA' A
#
# COMPACT_ATOMS: atom_id res chain seq x y z
N MET A 1 -8.69 3.78 -38.09
CA MET A 1 -7.46 4.48 -37.67
C MET A 1 -7.47 4.77 -36.17
N GLU A 2 -8.56 5.34 -35.63
CA GLU A 2 -8.72 5.64 -34.19
C GLU A 2 -8.49 4.43 -33.26
N THR A 3 -9.06 3.27 -33.57
CA THR A 3 -8.92 2.06 -32.74
C THR A 3 -7.48 1.58 -32.63
N ILE A 4 -6.72 1.65 -33.74
CA ILE A 4 -5.31 1.22 -33.77
C ILE A 4 -4.47 2.14 -32.88
N VAL A 5 -4.64 3.46 -33.03
CA VAL A 5 -3.94 4.44 -32.19
C VAL A 5 -4.27 4.24 -30.71
N ARG A 6 -5.54 4.03 -30.37
CA ARG A 6 -5.97 3.76 -28.99
C ARG A 6 -5.31 2.50 -28.42
N VAL A 7 -5.27 1.41 -29.18
CA VAL A 7 -4.61 0.17 -28.75
C VAL A 7 -3.11 0.38 -28.59
N SER A 8 -2.44 1.02 -29.56
CA SER A 8 -1.01 1.29 -29.50
C SER A 8 -0.63 2.14 -28.29
N VAL A 9 -1.40 3.18 -27.97
CA VAL A 9 -1.17 4.02 -26.79
C VAL A 9 -1.34 3.20 -25.51
N SER A 10 -2.42 2.41 -25.39
CA SER A 10 -2.63 1.56 -24.21
C SER A 10 -1.50 0.55 -24.00
N VAL A 11 -1.03 -0.10 -25.07
CA VAL A 11 0.09 -1.04 -25.01
C VAL A 11 1.37 -0.30 -24.61
N LEU A 12 1.67 0.84 -25.23
CA LEU A 12 2.86 1.63 -24.92
C LEU A 12 2.88 2.06 -23.45
N VAL A 13 1.76 2.59 -22.94
CA VAL A 13 1.64 3.00 -21.53
C VAL A 13 1.85 1.81 -20.59
N THR A 14 1.28 0.65 -20.92
CA THR A 14 1.44 -0.57 -20.12
C THR A 14 2.91 -1.00 -20.06
N VAL A 15 3.60 -0.99 -21.20
CA VAL A 15 5.02 -1.35 -21.29
C VAL A 15 5.87 -0.36 -20.50
N VAL A 16 5.64 0.94 -20.66
CA VAL A 16 6.38 1.99 -19.92
C VAL A 16 6.15 1.85 -18.41
N TYR A 17 4.92 1.63 -17.98
CA TYR A 17 4.61 1.41 -16.57
C TYR A 17 5.34 0.17 -16.02
N ALA A 18 5.29 -0.95 -16.76
CA ALA A 18 5.95 -2.18 -16.36
C ALA A 18 7.47 -2.03 -16.28
N LEU A 19 8.09 -1.23 -17.16
CA LEU A 19 9.53 -1.07 -17.21
C LEU A 19 10.07 0.02 -16.28
N LEU A 20 9.26 0.97 -15.84
CA LEU A 20 9.71 2.06 -14.97
C LEU A 20 9.19 1.91 -13.54
N VAL A 21 7.88 1.70 -13.38
CA VAL A 21 7.24 1.73 -12.06
C VAL A 21 7.50 0.43 -11.30
N VAL A 22 7.39 -0.72 -11.97
CA VAL A 22 7.61 -2.03 -11.34
C VAL A 22 9.03 -2.18 -10.80
N PRO A 23 10.12 -1.91 -11.57
CA PRO A 23 11.46 -2.04 -11.01
C PRO A 23 11.74 -1.03 -9.90
N VAL A 24 11.23 0.20 -9.97
CA VAL A 24 11.33 1.15 -8.86
C VAL A 24 10.65 0.59 -7.61
N GLY A 25 9.43 0.05 -7.73
CA GLY A 25 8.73 -0.62 -6.63
C GLY A 25 9.51 -1.82 -6.07
N LEU A 26 10.16 -2.61 -6.93
CA LEU A 26 11.00 -3.73 -6.51
C LEU A 26 12.26 -3.26 -5.78
N VAL A 27 12.92 -2.21 -6.26
CA VAL A 27 14.10 -1.60 -5.60
C VAL A 27 13.70 -1.05 -4.24
N VAL A 28 12.59 -0.31 -4.14
CA VAL A 28 12.06 0.18 -2.87
C VAL A 28 11.78 -0.98 -1.93
N ARG A 29 11.13 -2.05 -2.41
CA ARG A 29 10.88 -3.25 -1.62
C ARG A 29 12.16 -3.92 -1.14
N LEU A 30 13.21 -3.95 -1.96
CA LEU A 30 14.50 -4.53 -1.58
C LEU A 30 15.20 -3.72 -0.47
N VAL A 31 15.15 -2.39 -0.55
CA VAL A 31 15.82 -1.50 0.42
C VAL A 31 15.02 -1.36 1.72
N ARG A 32 13.69 -1.28 1.62
CA ARG A 32 12.79 -1.09 2.76
C ARG A 32 11.47 -1.74 2.42
N ASP A 33 11.32 -3.03 2.70
CA ASP A 33 10.06 -3.74 2.44
C ASP A 33 8.95 -3.20 3.36
N PRO A 34 8.05 -2.33 2.87
CA PRO A 34 6.99 -1.78 3.70
C PRO A 34 5.87 -2.82 3.94
N LEU A 35 5.89 -3.93 3.20
CA LEU A 35 4.98 -5.05 3.29
C LEU A 35 5.54 -6.18 4.15
N ARG A 36 6.74 -6.03 4.74
CA ARG A 36 7.19 -6.84 5.88
C ARG A 36 6.36 -6.50 7.12
N ARG A 37 5.08 -6.83 7.08
CA ARG A 37 4.29 -7.07 8.29
C ARG A 37 4.66 -8.45 8.78
N THR A 38 5.67 -8.53 9.64
CA THR A 38 5.95 -9.74 10.39
C THR A 38 4.83 -9.88 11.43
N PRO A 39 4.09 -11.01 11.47
CA PRO A 39 3.22 -11.28 12.59
C PRO A 39 4.07 -11.29 13.85
N ASP A 40 3.73 -10.45 14.82
CA ASP A 40 4.38 -10.49 16.13
C ASP A 40 3.74 -11.64 16.93
N PRO A 41 4.47 -12.73 17.20
CA PRO A 41 3.92 -13.87 17.92
C PRO A 41 3.61 -13.55 19.39
N ALA A 42 4.14 -12.44 19.93
CA ALA A 42 3.83 -11.97 21.28
C ALA A 42 2.65 -10.99 21.31
N ALA A 43 2.08 -10.60 20.17
CA ALA A 43 0.94 -9.70 20.13
C ALA A 43 -0.37 -10.47 20.38
N ASP A 44 -1.01 -10.20 21.51
CA ASP A 44 -2.32 -10.76 21.87
C ASP A 44 -3.45 -10.27 20.95
N THR A 45 -3.23 -9.14 20.26
CA THR A 45 -4.20 -8.57 19.35
C THR A 45 -3.53 -7.76 18.24
N TYR A 46 -4.17 -7.70 17.08
CA TYR A 46 -3.75 -6.85 15.96
C TYR A 46 -3.84 -5.35 16.30
N TRP A 47 -4.67 -4.98 17.27
CA TRP A 47 -4.93 -3.58 17.60
C TRP A 47 -3.93 -3.05 18.62
N THR A 48 -3.10 -2.10 18.20
CA THR A 48 -2.27 -1.32 19.11
C THR A 48 -3.15 -0.31 19.85
N TYR A 49 -3.31 -0.49 21.16
CA TYR A 49 -3.89 0.53 22.04
C TYR A 49 -2.75 1.41 22.60
N GLU A 50 -2.99 2.71 22.80
CA GLU A 50 -2.02 3.56 23.50
C GLU A 50 -1.81 3.02 24.93
N GLU A 51 -0.54 2.89 25.36
CA GLU A 51 -0.21 2.40 26.70
C GLU A 51 -0.91 3.25 27.77
N GLY A 52 -1.76 2.60 28.56
CA GLY A 52 -2.50 3.22 29.66
C GLY A 52 -3.91 3.71 29.33
N GLY A 53 -4.39 3.57 28.09
CA GLY A 53 -5.77 3.92 27.71
C GLY A 53 -6.71 2.72 27.69
N PRO A 54 -8.01 2.88 28.00
CA PRO A 54 -9.00 1.84 27.76
C PRO A 54 -9.04 1.49 26.26
N PRO A 55 -9.32 0.21 25.89
CA PRO A 55 -9.34 -0.22 24.50
C PRO A 55 -10.35 0.62 23.71
N ARG A 56 -9.87 1.48 22.80
CA ARG A 56 -10.72 2.30 21.94
C ARG A 56 -11.05 1.54 20.66
N PRO A 57 -12.33 1.42 20.29
CA PRO A 57 -12.70 0.85 19.01
C PRO A 57 -12.23 1.75 17.85
N PRO A 58 -11.82 1.16 16.71
CA PRO A 58 -11.49 1.90 15.51
C PRO A 58 -12.66 2.79 15.08
N GLY A 59 -12.42 4.09 14.88
CA GLY A 59 -13.45 5.04 14.43
C GLY A 59 -14.07 5.93 15.52
N ALA A 60 -13.62 5.82 16.78
CA ALA A 60 -13.97 6.76 17.86
C ALA A 60 -13.28 8.14 17.72
N GLY A 61 -13.03 8.57 16.47
CA GLY A 61 -12.47 9.87 16.13
C GLY A 61 -13.45 10.98 16.51
N ARG A 62 -12.96 11.88 17.36
CA ARG A 62 -13.54 13.13 17.86
C ARG A 62 -14.57 13.74 16.88
N ARG A 63 -15.86 13.52 17.13
CA ARG A 63 -16.91 14.41 16.61
C ARG A 63 -16.71 15.77 17.28
N ARG A 64 -15.97 16.67 16.63
CA ARG A 64 -15.99 18.09 17.00
C ARG A 64 -17.38 18.60 16.61
N ALA A 65 -18.16 18.96 17.62
CA ALA A 65 -19.31 19.85 17.48
C ALA A 65 -18.83 21.27 17.20
#